data_AF-A0A2V5I3L2-F1
#
_entry.id   AF-A0A2V5I3L2-F1
#
_cell.length_a   1.000
_cell.length_b   1.000
_cell.length_c   1.000
_cell.angle_alpha   90.00
_cell.angle_beta   90.00
_cell.angle_gamma   90.00
#
_symmetry.space_group_name_H-M   'P 1'
#
loop_
_entity.id
_entity.type
_entity.pdbx_description
1 polymer ?
#
loop_
_entity_poly.entity_id
_entity_poly.type
_entity_poly.pdbx_seq_one_letter_code
_entity_poly.pdbx_strand_id
1 'polypeptide(L)'
;MRALKDVSAVDPNQYLPKVNHDITQNNRWVSQSEPVTGQWYRWPDLQSALGVKGLHGCTVLMIVAKDGVYLSHIFESPIFRTPTEPDVADDFFMEQTFTALSTGRTGPAGQVNNQIEPLQDLWGTEANPGPLHRTNNPQLIIVTPFLPEWRPQEYMYARRVQWLAAQFNRFLYFPTGGAPADKAPIIRGYEPTDFWQSNNDDSSVGKVVIEVDKYNSFLQAGNHLLAVGQWRLWLCGQYVMDYNFWDP
;
A
#
# COMPACT_ATOMS: atom_id res chain seq x y z
N MET A 1 -6.49 -25.51 -4.26
CA MET A 1 -6.64 -24.05 -4.29
C MET A 1 -7.99 -23.71 -3.72
N ARG A 2 -8.06 -22.79 -2.76
CA ARG A 2 -9.31 -22.35 -2.14
C ARG A 2 -9.35 -20.85 -2.37
N ALA A 3 -10.36 -20.38 -3.10
CA ALA A 3 -10.60 -18.97 -3.34
C ALA A 3 -10.53 -18.16 -2.03
N LEU A 4 -10.27 -16.85 -2.14
CA LEU A 4 -10.40 -15.95 -1.00
C LEU A 4 -11.78 -16.17 -0.37
N LYS A 5 -11.80 -16.34 0.97
CA LYS A 5 -13.05 -16.61 1.68
C LYS A 5 -14.04 -15.49 1.41
N ASP A 6 -15.32 -15.81 1.22
CA ASP A 6 -16.37 -14.81 1.13
C ASP A 6 -16.37 -13.95 2.40
N VAL A 7 -16.32 -12.61 2.25
CA VAL A 7 -16.28 -11.66 3.36
C VAL A 7 -17.50 -11.84 4.28
N SER A 8 -18.67 -12.17 3.72
CA SER A 8 -19.90 -12.37 4.48
C SER A 8 -19.88 -13.61 5.38
N ALA A 9 -18.98 -14.56 5.09
CA ALA A 9 -18.85 -15.82 5.82
C ALA A 9 -17.73 -15.77 6.88
N VAL A 10 -17.11 -14.61 7.11
CA VAL A 10 -15.92 -14.46 7.95
C VAL A 10 -16.18 -13.43 9.04
N ASP A 11 -15.93 -13.81 10.29
CA ASP A 11 -15.74 -12.86 11.40
C ASP A 11 -14.31 -12.30 11.33
N PRO A 12 -14.11 -11.01 10.97
CA PRO A 12 -12.78 -10.43 10.82
C PRO A 12 -11.95 -10.51 12.10
N ASN A 13 -12.59 -10.46 13.28
CA ASN A 13 -11.91 -10.51 14.57
C ASN A 13 -11.31 -11.89 14.88
N GLN A 14 -11.83 -12.95 14.27
CA GLN A 14 -11.26 -14.31 14.40
C GLN A 14 -10.34 -14.68 13.24
N TYR A 15 -10.58 -14.07 12.08
CA TYR A 15 -9.87 -14.40 10.86
C TYR A 15 -8.55 -13.66 10.72
N LEU A 16 -8.55 -12.34 10.89
CA LEU A 16 -7.38 -11.51 10.64
C LEU A 16 -6.23 -11.81 11.60
N PRO A 17 -6.43 -12.17 12.88
CA PRO A 17 -5.33 -12.65 13.70
C PRO A 17 -4.56 -13.82 13.08
N LYS A 18 -5.27 -14.80 12.49
CA LYS A 18 -4.63 -15.93 11.81
C LYS A 18 -3.83 -15.48 10.60
N VAL A 19 -4.40 -14.58 9.80
CA VAL A 19 -3.71 -14.00 8.64
C VAL A 19 -2.48 -13.21 9.09
N ASN A 20 -2.56 -12.42 10.16
CA ASN A 20 -1.44 -11.66 10.71
C ASN A 20 -0.30 -12.56 11.17
N HIS A 21 -0.61 -13.64 11.90
CA HIS A 21 0.36 -14.66 12.30
C HIS A 21 1.02 -15.30 11.07
N ASP A 22 0.25 -15.64 10.04
CA ASP A 22 0.80 -16.18 8.79
C ASP A 22 1.75 -15.18 8.10
N ILE A 23 1.40 -13.89 8.05
CA ILE A 23 2.26 -12.83 7.51
C ILE A 23 3.57 -12.73 8.32
N THR A 24 3.49 -12.76 9.65
CA THR A 24 4.67 -12.73 10.53
C THR A 24 5.57 -13.94 10.33
N GLN A 25 5.00 -15.15 10.33
CA GLN A 25 5.75 -16.39 10.15
C GLN A 25 6.47 -16.46 8.79
N ASN A 26 5.91 -15.80 7.78
CA ASN A 26 6.50 -15.73 6.44
C ASN A 26 7.34 -14.47 6.20
N ASN A 27 7.55 -13.63 7.21
CA ASN A 27 8.27 -12.35 7.12
C ASN A 27 7.76 -11.44 5.98
N ARG A 28 6.43 -11.28 5.90
CA ARG A 28 5.75 -10.50 4.84
C ARG A 28 5.16 -9.17 5.33
N TRP A 29 5.62 -8.69 6.48
CA TRP A 29 5.40 -7.32 6.92
C TRP A 29 6.45 -6.42 6.30
N VAL A 30 6.04 -5.27 5.75
CA VAL A 30 6.97 -4.23 5.33
C VAL A 30 7.84 -3.79 6.51
N SER A 31 9.13 -3.61 6.25
CA SER A 31 10.11 -3.14 7.24
C SER A 31 9.71 -1.78 7.82
N GLN A 32 9.96 -1.59 9.12
CA GLN A 32 9.81 -0.31 9.81
C GLN A 32 11.16 0.18 10.36
N SER A 33 12.28 -0.30 9.80
CA SER A 33 13.62 -0.04 10.34
C SER A 33 14.15 1.35 10.03
N GLU A 34 13.52 2.07 9.09
CA GLU A 34 13.93 3.40 8.63
C GLU A 34 12.71 4.34 8.58
N PRO A 35 12.91 5.67 8.62
CA PRO A 35 11.82 6.65 8.50
C PRO A 35 10.88 6.40 7.31
N VAL A 36 11.45 5.94 6.19
CA VAL A 36 10.73 5.46 5.01
C VAL A 36 11.29 4.14 4.53
N THR A 37 10.40 3.21 4.24
CA THR A 37 10.69 1.94 3.59
C THR A 37 9.69 1.70 2.47
N GLY A 38 10.05 0.86 1.51
CA GLY A 38 9.18 0.52 0.40
C GLY A 38 9.67 -0.69 -0.37
N GLN A 39 8.80 -1.62 -0.68
CA GLN A 39 9.19 -2.86 -1.35
C GLN A 39 8.11 -3.33 -2.31
N TRP A 40 8.55 -3.92 -3.44
CA TRP A 40 7.69 -4.61 -4.36
C TRP A 40 7.52 -6.08 -3.97
N TYR A 41 6.27 -6.52 -3.99
CA TYR A 41 5.90 -7.90 -3.77
C TYR A 41 5.17 -8.42 -4.99
N ARG A 42 5.82 -9.32 -5.73
CA ARG A 42 5.19 -10.05 -6.83
C ARG A 42 4.09 -10.96 -6.28
N TRP A 43 2.98 -11.07 -7.00
CA TRP A 43 1.93 -12.01 -6.65
C TRP A 43 2.45 -13.45 -6.62
N PRO A 44 2.27 -14.17 -5.49
CA PRO A 44 2.61 -15.58 -5.42
C PRO A 44 1.63 -16.41 -6.26
N ASP A 45 2.07 -17.59 -6.69
CA ASP A 45 1.20 -18.54 -7.40
C ASP A 45 0.19 -19.23 -6.47
N LEU A 46 0.44 -19.20 -5.16
CA LEU A 46 -0.47 -19.68 -4.13
C LEU A 46 -1.11 -18.50 -3.39
N GLN A 47 -2.31 -18.73 -2.85
CA GLN A 47 -2.96 -17.76 -1.97
C GLN A 47 -2.00 -17.30 -0.87
N SER A 48 -1.95 -15.99 -0.62
CA SER A 48 -1.12 -15.40 0.42
C SER A 48 -1.71 -14.11 0.95
N ALA A 49 -1.17 -13.65 2.08
CA ALA A 49 -1.29 -12.28 2.51
C ALA A 49 0.08 -11.64 2.74
N LEU A 50 0.11 -10.31 2.73
CA LEU A 50 1.21 -9.46 3.17
C LEU A 50 0.64 -8.13 3.66
N GLY A 51 1.46 -7.27 4.27
CA GLY A 51 0.91 -6.02 4.77
C GLY A 51 1.90 -5.06 5.40
N VAL A 52 1.34 -4.03 6.01
CA VAL A 52 2.05 -3.06 6.86
C VAL A 52 1.39 -3.08 8.23
N LYS A 53 2.20 -3.21 9.29
CA LYS A 53 1.76 -3.09 10.69
C LYS A 53 2.44 -1.90 11.36
N GLY A 54 2.16 -1.69 12.64
CA GLY A 54 2.76 -0.58 13.39
C GLY A 54 2.16 0.79 13.05
N LEU A 55 0.93 0.84 12.51
CA LEU A 55 0.29 2.10 12.15
C LEU A 55 -0.31 2.78 13.40
N HIS A 56 0.48 3.66 14.03
CA HIS A 56 0.09 4.47 15.19
C HIS A 56 0.09 5.98 14.91
N GLY A 57 0.16 6.36 13.62
CA GLY A 57 0.43 7.73 13.16
C GLY A 57 1.07 7.75 11.78
N CYS A 58 1.61 6.61 11.34
CA CYS A 58 2.28 6.41 10.07
C CYS A 58 1.35 6.52 8.85
N THR A 59 1.94 6.77 7.69
CA THR A 59 1.27 6.73 6.37
C THR A 59 1.80 5.55 5.55
N VAL A 60 0.92 4.89 4.80
CA VAL A 60 1.26 3.82 3.85
C VAL A 60 0.95 4.29 2.44
N LEU A 61 1.92 4.15 1.55
CA LEU A 61 1.69 4.22 0.11
C LEU A 61 1.64 2.81 -0.44
N MET A 62 0.57 2.51 -1.16
CA MET A 62 0.32 1.23 -1.80
C MET A 62 0.09 1.45 -3.30
N ILE A 63 0.81 0.73 -4.14
CA ILE A 63 0.57 0.73 -5.59
C ILE A 63 0.32 -0.69 -6.03
N VAL A 64 -0.91 -0.99 -6.43
CA VAL A 64 -1.34 -2.34 -6.81
C VAL A 64 -1.39 -2.45 -8.33
N ALA A 65 -0.78 -3.47 -8.91
CA ALA A 65 -0.84 -3.78 -10.33
C ALA A 65 -1.17 -5.26 -10.55
N LYS A 66 -1.33 -5.66 -11.82
CA LYS A 66 -1.67 -7.05 -12.17
C LYS A 66 -0.62 -8.08 -11.73
N ASP A 67 0.64 -7.65 -11.56
CA ASP A 67 1.77 -8.55 -11.27
C ASP A 67 2.21 -8.52 -9.80
N GLY A 68 1.71 -7.58 -8.99
CA GLY A 68 2.18 -7.39 -7.62
C GLY A 68 1.64 -6.14 -6.96
N VAL A 69 2.17 -5.86 -5.77
CA VAL A 69 1.94 -4.62 -5.03
C VAL A 69 3.23 -4.05 -4.50
N TYR A 70 3.37 -2.74 -4.62
CA TYR A 70 4.34 -1.98 -3.87
C TYR A 70 3.70 -1.54 -2.56
N LEU A 71 4.35 -1.82 -1.44
CA LEU A 71 3.94 -1.32 -0.13
C LEU A 71 5.06 -0.50 0.50
N SER A 72 4.70 0.63 1.08
CA SER A 72 5.60 1.49 1.83
C SER A 72 5.15 1.65 3.28
N HIS A 73 6.10 1.98 4.14
CA HIS A 73 5.83 2.53 5.46
C HIS A 73 6.53 3.88 5.58
N ILE A 74 5.80 4.91 6.00
CA ILE A 74 6.31 6.28 6.16
C ILE A 74 5.93 6.74 7.56
N PHE A 75 6.92 6.91 8.43
CA PHE A 75 6.68 7.35 9.81
C PHE A 75 6.07 8.75 9.87
N GLU A 76 5.25 9.00 10.88
CA GLU A 76 4.75 10.33 11.24
C GLU A 76 5.91 11.29 11.50
N SER A 77 6.88 10.88 12.32
CA SER A 77 8.03 11.71 12.68
C SER A 77 9.30 11.01 12.18
N PRO A 78 10.20 11.73 11.49
CA PRO A 78 10.26 13.19 11.32
C PRO A 78 9.51 13.75 10.09
N ILE A 79 8.71 12.95 9.38
CA ILE A 79 8.34 13.23 7.98
C ILE A 79 7.10 14.11 7.83
N PHE A 80 6.01 13.74 8.51
CA PHE A 80 4.74 14.48 8.46
C PHE A 80 4.57 15.42 9.67
N ARG A 81 5.06 14.95 10.83
CA ARG A 81 4.92 15.46 12.20
C ARG A 81 3.48 15.51 12.73
N THR A 82 3.36 15.29 14.03
CA THR A 82 2.07 15.25 14.75
C THR A 82 1.50 16.66 14.96
N PRO A 83 0.21 16.81 15.32
CA PRO A 83 -0.40 18.13 15.59
C PRO A 83 0.31 18.98 16.65
N THR A 84 1.19 18.39 17.47
CA THR A 84 1.93 19.05 18.55
C THR A 84 3.36 19.45 18.17
N GLU A 85 3.83 19.08 16.98
CA GLU A 85 5.20 19.34 16.52
C GLU A 85 5.23 20.46 15.46
N PRO A 86 6.35 21.20 15.31
CA PRO A 86 6.45 22.26 14.30
C PRO A 86 6.34 21.70 12.89
N ASP A 87 5.90 22.49 11.91
CA ASP A 87 5.81 22.03 10.52
C ASP A 87 7.16 21.56 9.95
N VAL A 88 7.10 20.53 9.11
CA VAL A 88 8.22 20.06 8.29
C VAL A 88 8.33 20.93 7.04
N ALA A 89 9.56 21.30 6.64
CA ALA A 89 9.78 22.03 5.39
C ALA A 89 9.35 21.20 4.17
N ASP A 90 8.74 21.85 3.18
CA ASP A 90 8.20 21.19 1.98
C ASP A 90 9.25 20.37 1.21
N ASP A 91 10.47 20.90 1.09
CA ASP A 91 11.57 20.22 0.40
C ASP A 91 12.03 18.97 1.14
N PHE A 92 12.17 19.05 2.46
CA PHE A 92 12.53 17.89 3.29
C PHE A 92 11.44 16.81 3.19
N PHE A 93 10.17 17.21 3.30
CA PHE A 93 9.06 16.28 3.15
C PHE A 93 9.13 15.53 1.82
N MET A 94 9.30 16.26 0.70
CA MET A 94 9.36 15.67 -0.63
C MET A 94 10.60 14.79 -0.85
N GLU A 95 11.75 15.22 -0.32
CA GLU A 95 12.99 14.46 -0.35
C GLU A 95 12.83 13.11 0.38
N GLN A 96 12.25 13.13 1.58
CA GLN A 96 12.06 11.92 2.39
C GLN A 96 10.93 11.03 1.90
N THR A 97 10.02 11.50 1.04
CA THR A 97 8.84 10.74 0.60
C THR A 97 8.91 10.38 -0.87
N PHE A 98 8.50 11.28 -1.75
CA PHE A 98 8.41 11.04 -3.18
C PHE A 98 9.78 10.75 -3.79
N THR A 99 10.80 11.58 -3.50
CA THR A 99 12.15 11.36 -4.02
C THR A 99 12.73 10.06 -3.47
N ALA A 100 12.58 9.82 -2.17
CA ALA A 100 13.02 8.58 -1.53
C ALA A 100 12.43 7.33 -2.18
N LEU A 101 11.10 7.22 -2.24
CA LEU A 101 10.42 6.04 -2.80
C LEU A 101 10.64 5.91 -4.32
N SER A 102 10.79 7.02 -5.04
CA SER A 102 11.04 6.95 -6.49
C SER A 102 12.46 6.54 -6.84
N THR A 103 13.46 6.99 -6.10
CA THR A 103 14.89 6.82 -6.45
C THR A 103 15.66 5.86 -5.53
N GLY A 104 15.07 5.46 -4.40
CA GLY A 104 15.78 4.72 -3.34
C GLY A 104 16.82 5.56 -2.58
N ARG A 105 16.77 6.90 -2.68
CA ARG A 105 17.76 7.81 -2.09
C ARG A 105 17.14 8.83 -1.15
N THR A 106 17.78 9.06 -0.01
CA THR A 106 17.31 9.97 1.04
C THR A 106 18.37 11.01 1.42
N GLY A 107 17.89 12.15 1.89
CA GLY A 107 18.70 13.24 2.44
C GLY A 107 19.57 14.00 1.41
N PRO A 108 20.14 15.16 1.81
CA PRO A 108 20.72 16.12 0.86
C PRO A 108 21.90 15.57 0.05
N ALA A 109 22.59 14.55 0.58
CA ALA A 109 23.70 13.88 -0.06
C ALA A 109 23.28 12.72 -0.98
N GLY A 110 21.97 12.43 -1.10
CA GLY A 110 21.43 11.35 -1.92
C GLY A 110 21.88 9.96 -1.47
N GLN A 111 21.88 9.73 -0.15
CA GLN A 111 22.30 8.46 0.45
C GLN A 111 21.36 7.33 0.05
N VAL A 112 21.92 6.18 -0.32
CA VAL A 112 21.13 5.00 -0.68
C VAL A 112 20.41 4.48 0.56
N ASN A 113 19.09 4.35 0.48
CA ASN A 113 18.28 3.69 1.48
C ASN A 113 18.00 2.26 1.01
N ASN A 114 18.70 1.28 1.61
CA ASN A 114 18.59 -0.13 1.24
C ASN A 114 17.24 -0.77 1.64
N GLN A 115 16.37 -0.04 2.35
CA GLN A 115 15.01 -0.48 2.68
C GLN A 115 13.97 0.00 1.66
N ILE A 116 14.42 0.63 0.56
CA ILE A 116 13.56 1.11 -0.52
C ILE A 116 13.97 0.43 -1.82
N GLU A 117 13.04 -0.33 -2.40
CA GLU A 117 13.08 -0.69 -3.80
C GLU A 117 12.57 0.50 -4.64
N PRO A 118 13.39 1.09 -5.54
CA PRO A 118 13.03 2.31 -6.25
C PRO A 118 11.85 2.11 -7.22
N LEU A 119 10.84 2.97 -7.14
CA LEU A 119 9.70 2.92 -8.06
C LEU A 119 10.10 3.22 -9.52
N GLN A 120 11.19 3.96 -9.77
CA GLN A 120 11.70 4.19 -11.12
C GLN A 120 12.05 2.89 -11.84
N ASP A 121 12.69 1.96 -11.13
CA ASP A 121 13.07 0.66 -11.69
C ASP A 121 11.84 -0.21 -11.96
N LEU A 122 10.84 -0.14 -11.09
CA LEU A 122 9.56 -0.85 -11.22
C LEU A 122 8.64 -0.25 -12.29
N TRP A 123 8.78 1.04 -12.61
CA TRP A 123 8.09 1.66 -13.72
C TRP A 123 8.74 1.29 -15.06
N GLY A 124 10.08 1.21 -15.08
CA GLY A 124 10.86 0.78 -16.24
C GLY A 124 11.00 1.87 -17.29
N THR A 125 10.76 1.53 -18.56
CA THR A 125 10.84 2.48 -19.69
C THR A 125 9.73 2.19 -20.71
N GLU A 126 9.51 3.09 -21.67
CA GLU A 126 8.58 2.82 -22.78
C GLU A 126 8.95 1.57 -23.59
N ALA A 127 10.25 1.35 -23.81
CA ALA A 127 10.74 0.21 -24.59
C ALA A 127 10.72 -1.09 -23.78
N ASN A 128 10.94 -1.00 -22.47
CA ASN A 128 10.94 -2.12 -21.53
C ASN A 128 10.05 -1.75 -20.33
N PRO A 129 8.71 -1.87 -20.44
CA PRO A 129 7.80 -1.47 -19.39
C PRO A 129 7.96 -2.38 -18.17
N GLY A 130 8.09 -1.77 -16.99
CA GLY A 130 8.10 -2.48 -15.72
C GLY A 130 6.69 -2.81 -15.21
N PRO A 131 6.57 -3.54 -14.09
CA PRO A 131 5.27 -3.91 -13.53
C PRO A 131 4.37 -2.71 -13.19
N LEU A 132 4.95 -1.57 -12.82
CA LEU A 132 4.22 -0.34 -12.49
C LEU A 132 4.06 0.64 -13.68
N HIS A 133 4.46 0.23 -14.88
CA HIS A 133 4.26 1.06 -16.07
C HIS A 133 2.77 1.33 -16.30
N ARG A 134 2.42 2.51 -16.83
CA ARG A 134 1.02 2.93 -17.01
C ARG A 134 0.14 1.95 -17.79
N THR A 135 0.75 1.18 -18.70
CA THR A 135 0.06 0.16 -19.51
C THR A 135 -0.51 -0.97 -18.68
N ASN A 136 -0.02 -1.18 -17.46
CA ASN A 136 -0.53 -2.15 -16.50
C ASN A 136 -1.61 -1.57 -15.56
N ASN A 137 -2.02 -0.31 -15.77
CA ASN A 137 -3.07 0.39 -15.02
C ASN A 137 -2.92 0.28 -13.47
N PRO A 138 -1.78 0.70 -12.90
CA PRO A 138 -1.54 0.59 -11.46
C PRO A 138 -2.50 1.45 -10.63
N GLN A 139 -3.09 0.89 -9.58
CA GLN A 139 -3.94 1.61 -8.63
C GLN A 139 -3.11 2.18 -7.48
N LEU A 140 -3.10 3.51 -7.32
CA LEU A 140 -2.52 4.17 -6.15
C LEU A 140 -3.53 4.24 -5.00
N ILE A 141 -3.11 3.80 -3.82
CA ILE A 141 -3.85 3.89 -2.56
C ILE A 141 -2.92 4.49 -1.50
N ILE A 142 -3.36 5.52 -0.79
CA ILE A 142 -2.66 6.09 0.37
C ILE A 142 -3.52 5.91 1.61
N VAL A 143 -2.94 5.31 2.64
CA VAL A 143 -3.58 5.13 3.95
C VAL A 143 -2.90 6.06 4.95
N THR A 144 -3.68 6.90 5.64
CA THR A 144 -3.19 7.96 6.56
C THR A 144 -4.05 8.00 7.81
N PRO A 145 -3.55 8.42 8.99
CA PRO A 145 -4.39 8.51 10.17
C PRO A 145 -5.43 9.64 10.05
N PHE A 146 -6.55 9.45 10.75
CA PHE A 146 -7.46 10.54 11.11
C PHE A 146 -6.96 11.32 12.32
N LEU A 147 -7.43 12.56 12.48
CA LEU A 147 -7.31 13.27 13.76
C LEU A 147 -8.10 12.51 14.85
N PRO A 148 -7.49 12.21 16.01
CA PRO A 148 -8.19 11.57 17.12
C PRO A 148 -9.42 12.38 17.54
N GLU A 149 -10.52 11.71 17.87
CA GLU A 149 -11.72 12.30 18.48
C GLU A 149 -12.49 13.32 17.62
N TRP A 150 -12.08 13.58 16.37
CA TRP A 150 -12.77 14.50 15.47
C TRP A 150 -13.90 13.82 14.67
N ARG A 151 -15.01 14.54 14.50
CA ARG A 151 -16.21 14.12 13.73
C ARG A 151 -16.78 15.34 12.96
N PRO A 152 -16.94 15.30 11.61
CA PRO A 152 -16.58 14.19 10.72
C PRO A 152 -15.07 13.89 10.77
N GLN A 153 -14.70 12.65 10.45
CA GLN A 153 -13.30 12.24 10.48
C GLN A 153 -12.50 13.02 9.44
N GLU A 154 -11.47 13.75 9.90
CA GLU A 154 -10.55 14.51 9.06
C GLU A 154 -9.18 13.84 9.03
N TYR A 155 -8.50 13.86 7.88
CA TYR A 155 -7.15 13.30 7.75
C TYR A 155 -6.14 14.18 8.48
N MET A 156 -5.29 13.56 9.31
CA MET A 156 -4.22 14.26 10.03
C MET A 156 -3.26 14.98 9.09
N TYR A 157 -2.98 14.38 7.92
CA TYR A 157 -2.00 14.90 6.95
C TYR A 157 -2.64 15.30 5.61
N ALA A 158 -3.86 15.85 5.64
CA ALA A 158 -4.67 16.10 4.43
C ALA A 158 -3.89 16.74 3.26
N ARG A 159 -3.22 17.88 3.50
CA ARG A 159 -2.43 18.59 2.48
C ARG A 159 -1.29 17.72 1.93
N ARG A 160 -0.54 17.07 2.81
CA ARG A 160 0.66 16.27 2.46
C ARG A 160 0.28 15.02 1.66
N VAL A 161 -0.78 14.33 2.07
CA VAL A 161 -1.27 13.13 1.39
C VAL A 161 -1.89 13.47 0.03
N GLN A 162 -2.61 14.58 -0.10
CA GLN A 162 -3.07 15.06 -1.41
C GLN A 162 -1.89 15.40 -2.34
N TRP A 163 -0.83 16.02 -1.80
CA TRP A 163 0.36 16.32 -2.57
C TRP A 163 1.05 15.03 -3.04
N LEU A 164 1.26 14.05 -2.16
CA LEU A 164 1.82 12.75 -2.52
C LEU A 164 0.97 12.04 -3.58
N ALA A 165 -0.35 12.02 -3.41
CA ALA A 165 -1.27 11.42 -4.37
C ALA A 165 -1.07 12.04 -5.77
N ALA A 166 -0.96 13.37 -5.86
CA ALA A 166 -0.73 14.06 -7.13
C ALA A 166 0.64 13.72 -7.75
N GLN A 167 1.71 13.67 -6.94
CA GLN A 167 3.06 13.39 -7.44
C GLN A 167 3.19 11.95 -7.94
N PHE A 168 2.73 10.97 -7.18
CA PHE A 168 2.77 9.57 -7.59
C PHE A 168 1.82 9.26 -8.74
N ASN A 169 0.63 9.87 -8.78
CA ASN A 169 -0.27 9.75 -9.93
C ASN A 169 0.39 10.24 -11.23
N ARG A 170 1.04 11.41 -11.17
CA ARG A 170 1.77 11.96 -12.31
C ARG A 170 2.94 11.08 -12.72
N PHE A 171 3.68 10.53 -11.75
CA PHE A 171 4.78 9.60 -12.00
C PHE A 171 4.29 8.32 -12.71
N LEU A 172 3.29 7.65 -12.15
CA LEU A 172 2.79 6.36 -12.67
C LEU A 172 2.24 6.49 -14.09
N TYR A 173 1.57 7.61 -14.40
CA TYR A 173 0.87 7.82 -15.66
C TYR A 173 1.54 8.81 -16.61
N PHE A 174 2.83 9.11 -16.41
CA PHE A 174 3.58 9.88 -17.38
C PHE A 174 3.62 9.17 -18.76
N PRO A 175 3.51 9.87 -19.90
CA PRO A 175 3.29 11.32 -20.07
C PRO A 175 1.82 11.74 -20.16
N THR A 176 0.87 10.81 -19.99
CA THR A 176 -0.58 11.04 -20.20
C THR A 176 -1.21 12.07 -19.26
N GLY A 177 -0.50 12.47 -18.20
CA GLY A 177 -0.88 13.57 -17.31
C GLY A 177 -1.71 13.15 -16.09
N GLY A 178 -2.14 11.89 -16.01
CA GLY A 178 -2.80 11.33 -14.84
C GLY A 178 -3.47 9.98 -15.10
N ALA A 179 -3.89 9.31 -14.02
CA ALA A 179 -4.63 8.06 -14.08
C ALA A 179 -5.94 8.18 -14.88
N PRO A 180 -6.36 7.08 -15.55
CA PRO A 180 -7.74 6.88 -15.95
C PRO A 180 -8.72 7.13 -14.80
N ALA A 181 -9.97 7.50 -15.13
CA ALA A 181 -10.97 7.88 -14.13
C ALA A 181 -11.26 6.76 -13.10
N ASP A 182 -11.24 5.50 -13.53
CA ASP A 182 -11.41 4.31 -12.68
C ASP A 182 -10.16 3.94 -11.87
N LYS A 183 -9.06 4.66 -12.08
CA LYS A 183 -7.77 4.49 -11.39
C LYS A 183 -7.32 5.75 -10.65
N ALA A 184 -8.23 6.68 -10.41
CA ALA A 184 -7.95 7.86 -9.59
C ALA A 184 -7.36 7.44 -8.21
N PRO A 185 -6.40 8.21 -7.66
CA PRO A 185 -5.81 7.89 -6.36
C PRO A 185 -6.87 7.74 -5.27
N ILE A 186 -6.75 6.67 -4.48
CA ILE A 186 -7.65 6.40 -3.36
C ILE A 186 -6.95 6.81 -2.08
N ILE A 187 -7.55 7.70 -1.29
CA ILE A 187 -7.08 8.02 0.06
C ILE A 187 -8.04 7.37 1.07
N ARG A 188 -7.48 6.70 2.08
CA ARG A 188 -8.24 6.07 3.17
C ARG A 188 -7.67 6.47 4.53
N GLY A 189 -8.55 6.68 5.47
CA GLY A 189 -8.19 7.04 6.84
C GLY A 189 -8.28 5.86 7.79
N TYR A 190 -7.51 5.89 8.88
CA TYR A 190 -7.65 4.96 9.99
C TYR A 190 -7.60 5.68 11.33
N GLU A 191 -8.19 5.09 12.36
CA GLU A 191 -8.06 5.58 13.73
C GLU A 191 -6.71 5.12 14.28
N PRO A 192 -5.80 6.05 14.66
CA PRO A 192 -4.51 5.67 15.20
C PRO A 192 -4.67 4.94 16.54
N THR A 193 -3.78 3.99 16.80
CA THR A 193 -3.69 3.22 18.05
C THR A 193 -2.27 3.32 18.62
N ASP A 194 -2.00 2.67 19.75
CA ASP A 194 -0.66 2.64 20.33
C ASP A 194 0.29 1.65 19.63
N PHE A 195 1.59 1.80 19.92
CA PHE A 195 2.65 0.98 19.36
C PHE A 195 2.48 -0.52 19.62
N TRP A 196 2.03 -0.90 20.82
CA TRP A 196 1.90 -2.30 21.20
C TRP A 196 0.72 -2.96 20.48
N GLN A 197 -0.43 -2.29 20.43
CA GLN A 197 -1.61 -2.81 19.73
C GLN A 197 -1.39 -2.90 18.22
N SER A 198 -0.78 -1.90 17.62
CA SER A 198 -0.51 -1.88 16.17
C SER A 198 0.49 -2.97 15.74
N ASN A 199 1.37 -3.42 16.63
CA ASN A 199 2.35 -4.49 16.36
C ASN A 199 1.92 -5.89 16.82
N ASN A 200 0.87 -5.99 17.65
CA ASN A 200 0.35 -7.28 18.13
C ASN A 200 -0.40 -8.02 17.01
N ASP A 201 0.03 -9.24 16.67
CA ASP A 201 -0.57 -10.05 15.61
C ASP A 201 -1.99 -10.53 15.98
N ASP A 202 -2.32 -10.63 17.27
CA ASP A 202 -3.67 -10.94 17.75
C ASP A 202 -4.66 -9.77 17.62
N SER A 203 -4.17 -8.58 17.24
CA SER A 203 -4.97 -7.38 17.02
C SER A 203 -5.06 -7.06 15.52
N SER A 204 -6.24 -6.67 15.04
CA SER A 204 -6.41 -6.20 13.66
C SER A 204 -6.17 -4.69 13.50
N VAL A 205 -6.07 -3.94 14.60
CA VAL A 205 -5.94 -2.47 14.61
C VAL A 205 -4.52 -2.04 14.24
N GLY A 206 -4.37 -0.88 13.60
CA GLY A 206 -3.06 -0.34 13.21
C GLY A 206 -2.36 -1.15 12.13
N LYS A 207 -3.14 -1.78 11.23
CA LYS A 207 -2.63 -2.66 10.17
C LYS A 207 -3.34 -2.44 8.84
N VAL A 208 -2.57 -2.55 7.77
CA VAL A 208 -3.02 -2.69 6.39
C VAL A 208 -2.65 -4.12 5.96
N VAL A 209 -3.63 -4.91 5.56
CA VAL A 209 -3.42 -6.29 5.09
C VAL A 209 -3.98 -6.43 3.69
N ILE A 210 -3.16 -6.94 2.77
CA ILE A 210 -3.60 -7.34 1.44
C ILE A 210 -3.51 -8.86 1.31
N GLU A 211 -4.65 -9.47 1.06
CA GLU A 211 -4.75 -10.87 0.68
C GLU A 211 -4.80 -10.97 -0.84
N VAL A 212 -4.24 -12.03 -1.40
CA VAL A 212 -4.24 -12.27 -2.84
C VAL A 212 -4.38 -13.76 -3.12
N ASP A 213 -5.18 -14.09 -4.13
CA ASP A 213 -5.21 -15.37 -4.79
C ASP A 213 -5.18 -15.15 -6.31
N LYS A 214 -4.10 -15.59 -6.96
CA LYS A 214 -3.89 -15.42 -8.40
C LYS A 214 -4.84 -16.28 -9.24
N TYR A 215 -5.42 -17.34 -8.67
CA TYR A 215 -6.31 -18.29 -9.33
C TYR A 215 -7.64 -18.40 -8.58
N ASN A 216 -8.16 -17.27 -8.14
CA ASN A 216 -9.37 -17.18 -7.31
C ASN A 216 -10.59 -17.79 -8.01
N SER A 217 -10.75 -17.57 -9.32
CA SER A 217 -11.78 -18.19 -10.13
C SER A 217 -11.33 -18.40 -11.58
N PHE A 218 -12.16 -19.10 -12.36
CA PHE A 218 -11.95 -19.29 -13.79
C PHE A 218 -13.20 -18.86 -14.56
N LEU A 219 -13.00 -18.03 -15.59
CA LEU A 219 -14.06 -17.64 -16.51
C LEU A 219 -13.93 -18.42 -17.81
N GLN A 220 -15.07 -18.91 -18.33
CA GLN A 220 -15.12 -19.53 -19.64
C GLN A 220 -15.15 -18.45 -20.73
N ALA A 221 -14.10 -18.39 -21.54
CA ALA A 221 -14.00 -17.50 -22.71
C ALA A 221 -13.88 -18.36 -23.98
N GLY A 222 -15.02 -18.74 -24.55
CA GLY A 222 -15.08 -19.69 -25.65
C GLY A 222 -14.54 -21.07 -25.23
N ASN A 223 -13.49 -21.55 -25.91
CA ASN A 223 -12.85 -22.83 -25.63
C ASN A 223 -11.70 -22.74 -24.61
N HIS A 224 -11.48 -21.56 -24.01
CA HIS A 224 -10.40 -21.32 -23.07
C HIS A 224 -10.96 -21.00 -21.68
N LEU A 225 -10.22 -21.42 -20.65
CA LEU A 225 -10.45 -21.00 -19.26
C LEU A 225 -9.48 -19.87 -18.93
N LEU A 226 -10.01 -18.70 -18.64
CA LEU A 226 -9.25 -17.54 -18.18
C LEU A 226 -9.16 -17.58 -16.65
N ALA A 227 -7.96 -17.63 -16.12
CA ALA A 227 -7.74 -17.49 -14.68
C ALA A 227 -8.02 -16.04 -14.27
N VAL A 228 -8.83 -15.87 -13.23
CA VAL A 228 -9.12 -14.57 -12.62
C VAL A 228 -8.55 -14.58 -11.21
N GLY A 229 -7.55 -13.74 -10.99
CA GLY A 229 -7.02 -13.44 -9.68
C GLY A 229 -7.88 -12.43 -8.95
N GLN A 230 -7.79 -12.43 -7.62
CA GLN A 230 -8.42 -11.44 -6.77
C GLN A 230 -7.44 -11.03 -5.67
N TRP A 231 -7.40 -9.73 -5.37
CA TRP A 231 -6.82 -9.25 -4.12
C TRP A 231 -7.88 -8.53 -3.29
N ARG A 232 -7.67 -8.53 -1.97
CA ARG A 232 -8.56 -7.91 -0.98
C ARG A 232 -7.76 -7.09 0.01
N LEU A 233 -8.24 -5.88 0.30
CA LEU A 233 -7.65 -4.96 1.23
C LEU A 233 -8.46 -4.88 2.54
N TRP A 234 -7.76 -5.08 3.65
CA TRP A 234 -8.24 -4.83 5.00
C TRP A 234 -7.48 -3.67 5.63
N LEU A 235 -8.21 -2.80 6.32
CA LEU A 235 -7.65 -1.69 7.09
C LEU A 235 -8.20 -1.73 8.51
N CYS A 236 -7.32 -1.88 9.49
CA CYS A 236 -7.69 -1.88 10.91
C CYS A 236 -8.83 -2.85 11.28
N GLY A 237 -8.86 -4.04 10.66
CA GLY A 237 -9.92 -5.03 10.87
C GLY A 237 -11.14 -4.90 9.98
N GLN A 238 -11.21 -3.84 9.17
CA GLN A 238 -12.35 -3.56 8.31
C GLN A 238 -12.04 -3.90 6.86
N TYR A 239 -13.01 -4.52 6.18
CA TYR A 239 -12.95 -4.68 4.74
C TYR A 239 -13.03 -3.32 4.07
N VAL A 240 -12.10 -3.04 3.14
CA VAL A 240 -12.08 -1.78 2.38
C VAL A 240 -12.56 -2.00 0.96
N MET A 241 -11.94 -2.95 0.26
CA MET A 241 -12.25 -3.27 -1.14
C MET A 241 -11.63 -4.60 -1.55
N ASP A 242 -12.13 -5.15 -2.65
CA ASP A 242 -11.47 -6.18 -3.44
C ASP A 242 -11.41 -5.75 -4.91
N TYR A 243 -10.55 -6.42 -5.66
CA TYR A 243 -10.43 -6.19 -7.10
C TYR A 243 -9.98 -7.46 -7.81
N ASN A 244 -10.65 -7.75 -8.92
CA ASN A 244 -10.30 -8.87 -9.78
C ASN A 244 -9.30 -8.42 -10.84
N PHE A 245 -8.29 -9.24 -11.09
CA PHE A 245 -7.31 -9.03 -12.14
C PHE A 245 -7.15 -10.30 -12.96
N TRP A 246 -6.71 -10.15 -14.20
CA TRP A 246 -6.43 -11.26 -15.10
C TRP A 246 -5.21 -10.88 -15.94
N ASP A 247 -4.43 -11.89 -16.30
CA ASP A 247 -3.45 -11.74 -17.37
C ASP A 247 -4.20 -11.97 -18.70
N PRO A 248 -4.09 -11.07 -19.70
CA PRO A 248 -4.81 -11.20 -20.97
C PRO A 248 -4.53 -12.52 -21.72
#